data_AF-A0A812QY00-F1
#
_entry.id   AF-A0A812QY00-F1
#
_cell.length_a   1.000
_cell.length_b   1.000
_cell.length_c   1.000
_cell.angle_alpha   90.00
_cell.angle_beta   90.00
_cell.angle_gamma   90.00
#
_symmetry.space_group_name_H-M   'P 1'
#
loop_
_entity.id
_entity.type
_entity.pdbx_description
1 polymer ?
#
loop_
_entity_poly.entity_id
_entity_poly.type
_entity_poly.pdbx_seq_one_letter_code
_entity_poly.pdbx_strand_id
1 'polypeptide(L)'
;MQQHRLSFAVGASYGSAEGHAPAAPMTLAEERGTGWIFPLEPLWMLRYGTPSLYELVPRHLRVIQSLPHLVLLVGTATNVFLIVRVVEDYTHWRNRENAYLAVLAASGLFSLYCLWQLMREMAQYRYDLQQRSAQIQALKDDVARRFQLLANELEELLARSADTEIGLAERSLDAERRDLCRFLKNISPKLEKEQSPPFLKHFRHFLLIWLQMLAECAADPVRQPYSVIGEVEFNSCETACELATRVGDRLKAREVRFIRDRTEEGKKGVVSLKTAWKKMTVLQRKALKWTGLQRFVKTQPDEEEGKLPKAEVSCELPQRTEPTPTELWWFKFGFGAGCGFDSNDGSYPLRIRCMVFICIILSPEHLSYMLSLFAGVGLLVLNTFAISNPSHVVIASIAVTGCCVAFVLYDFLDIDTLQRLEEQILEMQAAAQQVEDRRRMLQVFFTRMQLLLSLWQMRTLPRLALMKQLGTALEDEQGAILPLLAEAASNLDALESTLLPLHMWQDDGKLSIEDKEEVFTLIQSLATEANAKDMLLKMPDGVAGQTERQRGRESSP
;
A
#
# COMPACT_ATOMS: atom_id res chain seq x y z
N MET A 1 -16.69 26.87 37.40
CA MET A 1 -17.23 27.36 36.11
C MET A 1 -17.15 26.23 35.11
N GLN A 2 -18.19 26.08 34.28
CA GLN A 2 -18.49 24.89 33.46
C GLN A 2 -17.35 24.50 32.49
N GLN A 3 -16.85 23.26 32.63
CA GLN A 3 -15.99 22.60 31.64
C GLN A 3 -16.87 22.05 30.50
N HIS A 4 -16.73 22.64 29.32
CA HIS A 4 -17.25 22.07 28.08
C HIS A 4 -16.35 20.91 27.62
N ARG A 5 -16.76 19.67 27.90
CA ARG A 5 -16.27 18.48 27.19
C ARG A 5 -16.98 18.40 25.84
N LEU A 6 -16.23 18.56 24.74
CA LEU A 6 -16.71 18.25 23.39
C LEU A 6 -16.50 16.76 23.12
N SER A 7 -17.51 15.95 23.45
CA SER A 7 -17.66 14.59 22.93
C SER A 7 -18.42 14.65 21.61
N PHE A 8 -17.75 14.41 20.48
CA PHE A 8 -18.42 14.18 19.20
C PHE A 8 -18.97 12.75 19.16
N ALA A 9 -20.23 12.60 19.58
CA ALA A 9 -21.04 11.43 19.28
C ALA A 9 -21.98 11.79 18.12
N VAL A 10 -21.66 11.32 16.92
CA VAL A 10 -22.56 11.40 15.75
C VAL A 10 -23.44 10.15 15.78
N GLY A 11 -24.56 10.24 16.50
CA GLY A 11 -25.66 9.29 16.42
C GLY A 11 -26.70 9.79 15.41
N ALA A 12 -26.68 9.25 14.20
CA ALA A 12 -27.74 9.47 13.22
C ALA A 12 -28.92 8.55 13.52
N SER A 13 -29.98 9.15 14.05
CA SER A 13 -31.33 8.60 14.14
C SER A 13 -31.92 8.48 12.73
N TYR A 14 -32.28 7.27 12.30
CA TYR A 14 -33.14 7.04 11.14
C TYR A 14 -34.40 6.28 11.55
N GLY A 15 -35.51 6.75 10.99
CA GLY A 15 -36.87 6.45 11.37
C GLY A 15 -37.26 4.98 11.27
N SER A 16 -38.07 4.59 12.24
CA SER A 16 -38.96 3.44 12.21
C SER A 16 -39.93 3.57 11.03
N ALA A 17 -39.96 2.57 10.15
CA ALA A 17 -41.04 2.34 9.22
C ALA A 17 -41.59 0.92 9.44
N GLU A 18 -42.91 0.87 9.48
CA GLU A 18 -43.76 -0.24 9.88
C GLU A 18 -43.64 -1.48 8.99
N GLY A 19 -44.01 -2.61 9.59
CA GLY A 19 -43.81 -3.94 9.04
C GLY A 19 -44.67 -4.27 7.83
N HIS A 20 -44.10 -5.11 6.97
CA HIS A 20 -44.82 -5.97 6.05
C HIS A 20 -44.38 -7.42 6.30
N ALA A 21 -45.39 -8.29 6.33
CA ALA A 21 -45.30 -9.72 6.64
C ALA A 21 -44.35 -10.47 5.68
N PRO A 22 -43.75 -11.59 6.12
CA PRO A 22 -42.89 -12.40 5.27
C PRO A 22 -43.72 -13.08 4.18
N ALA A 23 -43.52 -12.64 2.93
CA ALA A 23 -44.00 -13.35 1.76
C ALA A 23 -43.25 -14.69 1.65
N ALA A 24 -44.01 -15.74 1.31
CA ALA A 24 -43.54 -17.11 1.14
C ALA A 24 -42.32 -17.21 0.19
N PRO A 25 -41.44 -18.21 0.36
CA PRO A 25 -40.28 -18.40 -0.49
C PRO A 25 -40.72 -18.67 -1.93
N MET A 26 -40.65 -17.64 -2.76
CA MET A 26 -40.78 -17.72 -4.20
C MET A 26 -39.53 -18.46 -4.71
N THR A 27 -39.75 -19.66 -5.23
CA THR A 27 -38.75 -20.42 -5.99
C THR A 27 -38.30 -19.58 -7.18
N LEU A 28 -37.14 -18.94 -7.06
CA LEU A 28 -36.41 -18.31 -8.15
C LEU A 28 -36.04 -19.41 -9.16
N ALA A 29 -36.91 -19.59 -10.16
CA ALA A 29 -36.55 -20.27 -11.38
C ALA A 29 -35.51 -19.40 -12.09
N GLU A 30 -34.24 -19.79 -11.97
CA GLU A 30 -33.09 -19.29 -12.71
C GLU A 30 -33.47 -18.93 -14.15
N GLU A 31 -33.29 -17.66 -14.53
CA GLU A 31 -33.10 -17.29 -15.93
C GLU A 31 -31.78 -17.92 -16.40
N ARG A 32 -31.84 -19.19 -16.79
CA ARG A 32 -30.74 -19.90 -17.44
C ARG A 32 -30.48 -19.23 -18.78
N GLY A 33 -29.48 -18.36 -18.80
CA GLY A 33 -28.89 -17.83 -20.02
C GLY A 33 -28.67 -18.97 -21.01
N THR A 34 -29.43 -18.95 -22.09
CA THR A 34 -29.44 -19.95 -23.15
C THR A 34 -28.10 -19.92 -23.89
N GLY A 35 -27.24 -20.91 -23.65
CA GLY A 35 -26.07 -21.05 -24.52
C GLY A 35 -25.05 -22.12 -24.17
N TRP A 36 -25.05 -22.69 -22.96
CA TRP A 36 -24.01 -23.64 -22.57
C TRP A 36 -24.63 -24.98 -22.19
N ILE A 37 -24.13 -26.04 -22.84
CA ILE A 37 -24.62 -27.43 -22.78
C ILE A 37 -24.32 -28.09 -21.42
N PHE A 38 -23.52 -27.45 -20.56
CA PHE A 38 -23.10 -27.98 -19.26
C PHE A 38 -23.94 -27.41 -18.11
N PRO A 39 -24.17 -28.18 -17.03
CA PRO A 39 -23.66 -29.52 -16.76
C PRO A 39 -24.39 -30.63 -17.54
N LEU A 40 -23.65 -31.66 -17.97
CA LEU A 40 -24.20 -32.87 -18.59
C LEU A 40 -24.16 -34.05 -17.62
N GLU A 41 -25.24 -34.82 -17.57
CA GLU A 41 -25.32 -36.09 -16.85
C GLU A 41 -25.40 -37.24 -17.86
N PRO A 42 -24.27 -37.67 -18.48
CA PRO A 42 -24.29 -38.68 -19.55
C PRO A 42 -24.87 -40.03 -19.09
N LEU A 43 -24.81 -40.30 -17.77
CA LEU A 43 -25.29 -41.53 -17.15
C LEU A 43 -26.66 -41.37 -16.47
N TRP A 44 -27.45 -40.36 -16.85
CA TRP A 44 -28.77 -40.13 -16.26
C TRP A 44 -29.68 -41.36 -16.39
N MET A 45 -29.58 -42.14 -17.47
CA MET A 45 -30.38 -43.36 -17.64
C MET A 45 -29.99 -44.47 -16.64
N LEU A 46 -28.72 -44.57 -16.23
CA LEU A 46 -28.28 -45.52 -15.20
C LEU A 46 -28.89 -45.20 -13.84
N ARG A 47 -29.09 -43.91 -13.54
CA ARG A 47 -29.77 -43.47 -12.31
C ARG A 47 -31.19 -44.03 -12.20
N TYR A 48 -31.90 -44.15 -13.32
CA TYR A 48 -33.27 -44.68 -13.36
C TYR A 48 -33.31 -46.21 -13.53
N GLY A 49 -32.39 -46.79 -14.29
CA GLY A 49 -32.38 -48.24 -14.55
C GLY A 49 -31.79 -49.08 -13.41
N THR A 50 -30.68 -48.64 -12.81
CA THR A 50 -29.92 -49.42 -11.81
C THR A 50 -29.26 -48.49 -10.77
N PRO A 51 -29.99 -48.02 -9.75
CA PRO A 51 -29.46 -47.04 -8.79
C PRO A 51 -28.22 -47.53 -8.03
N SER A 52 -28.11 -48.85 -7.77
CA SER A 52 -26.95 -49.44 -7.11
C SER A 52 -25.66 -49.33 -7.93
N LEU A 53 -25.74 -49.47 -9.25
CA LEU A 53 -24.58 -49.27 -10.14
C LEU A 53 -24.22 -47.79 -10.26
N TYR A 54 -25.23 -46.91 -10.28
CA TYR A 54 -25.01 -45.47 -10.29
C TYR A 54 -24.24 -44.99 -9.04
N GLU A 55 -24.49 -45.59 -7.87
CA GLU A 55 -23.75 -45.31 -6.63
C GLU A 55 -22.30 -45.79 -6.64
N LEU A 56 -21.97 -46.81 -7.43
CA LEU A 56 -20.59 -47.32 -7.59
C LEU A 56 -19.74 -46.45 -8.53
N VAL A 57 -20.36 -45.73 -9.47
CA VAL A 57 -19.64 -44.84 -10.39
C VAL A 57 -19.02 -43.69 -9.61
N PRO A 58 -17.71 -43.42 -9.68
CA PRO A 58 -17.12 -42.27 -9.02
C PRO A 58 -17.81 -40.95 -9.38
N ARG A 59 -18.01 -40.07 -8.39
CA ARG A 59 -18.73 -38.81 -8.57
C ARG A 59 -18.19 -37.95 -9.71
N HIS A 60 -16.88 -38.06 -10.01
CA HIS A 60 -16.26 -37.36 -11.13
C HIS A 60 -16.84 -37.78 -12.49
N LEU A 61 -17.12 -39.07 -12.71
CA LEU A 61 -17.69 -39.55 -13.99
C LEU A 61 -19.19 -39.28 -14.14
N ARG A 62 -19.91 -38.97 -13.03
CA ARG A 62 -21.38 -38.82 -13.05
C ARG A 62 -21.85 -37.53 -13.73
N VAL A 63 -21.14 -36.43 -13.51
CA VAL A 63 -21.56 -35.09 -13.90
C VAL A 63 -20.41 -34.38 -14.61
N ILE A 64 -20.59 -34.09 -15.89
CA ILE A 64 -19.61 -33.36 -16.69
C ILE A 64 -19.93 -31.87 -16.56
N GLN A 65 -19.06 -31.13 -15.88
CA GLN A 65 -19.24 -29.70 -15.60
C GLN A 65 -18.72 -28.78 -16.69
N SER A 66 -17.75 -29.22 -17.49
CA SER A 66 -17.05 -28.38 -18.45
C SER A 66 -16.46 -29.19 -19.59
N LEU A 67 -16.11 -28.50 -20.69
CA LEU A 67 -15.48 -29.11 -21.87
C LEU A 67 -14.14 -29.82 -21.54
N PRO A 68 -13.22 -29.26 -20.74
CA PRO A 68 -11.99 -29.96 -20.37
C PRO A 68 -12.24 -31.30 -19.67
N HIS A 69 -13.24 -31.33 -18.78
CA HIS A 69 -13.61 -32.56 -18.09
C HIS A 69 -14.17 -33.62 -19.06
N LEU A 70 -14.96 -33.20 -20.07
CA LEU A 70 -15.39 -34.09 -21.14
C LEU A 70 -14.18 -34.62 -21.93
N VAL A 71 -13.21 -33.77 -22.25
CA VAL A 71 -11.98 -34.17 -22.98
C VAL A 71 -11.15 -35.16 -22.16
N LEU A 72 -11.00 -34.95 -20.85
CA LEU A 72 -10.35 -35.89 -19.95
C LEU A 72 -11.08 -37.24 -19.93
N LEU A 73 -12.41 -37.25 -19.86
CA LEU A 73 -13.24 -38.46 -19.88
C LEU A 73 -13.12 -39.23 -21.19
N VAL A 74 -13.14 -38.53 -22.33
CA VAL A 74 -12.94 -39.13 -23.65
C VAL A 74 -11.53 -39.70 -23.78
N GLY A 75 -10.53 -38.97 -23.28
CA GLY A 75 -9.14 -39.42 -23.26
C GLY A 75 -8.95 -40.68 -22.42
N THR A 76 -9.51 -40.74 -21.21
CA THR A 76 -9.41 -41.94 -20.36
C THR A 76 -10.11 -43.13 -20.98
N ALA A 77 -11.34 -42.96 -21.50
CA ALA A 77 -12.08 -44.02 -22.17
C ALA A 77 -11.33 -44.56 -23.40
N THR A 78 -10.75 -43.66 -24.22
CA THR A 78 -9.97 -44.03 -25.40
C THR A 78 -8.72 -44.81 -25.03
N ASN A 79 -8.01 -44.43 -23.97
CA ASN A 79 -6.85 -45.17 -23.50
C ASN A 79 -7.23 -46.56 -22.95
N VAL A 80 -8.32 -46.69 -22.19
CA VAL A 80 -8.81 -48.00 -21.74
C VAL A 80 -9.14 -48.89 -22.93
N PHE A 81 -9.84 -48.35 -23.93
CA PHE A 81 -10.16 -49.09 -25.15
C PHE A 81 -8.91 -49.53 -25.92
N LEU A 82 -7.91 -48.66 -26.04
CA LEU A 82 -6.63 -48.97 -26.67
C LEU A 82 -5.89 -50.09 -25.93
N ILE A 83 -5.85 -50.06 -24.60
CA ILE A 83 -5.23 -51.12 -23.78
C ILE A 83 -5.94 -52.46 -24.00
N VAL A 84 -7.27 -52.48 -23.99
CA VAL A 84 -8.05 -53.72 -24.26
C VAL A 84 -7.73 -54.27 -25.64
N ARG A 85 -7.66 -53.39 -26.67
CA ARG A 85 -7.29 -53.80 -28.03
C ARG A 85 -5.87 -54.34 -28.12
N VAL A 86 -4.91 -53.72 -27.45
CA VAL A 86 -3.54 -54.21 -27.36
C VAL A 86 -3.49 -55.61 -26.73
N VAL A 87 -4.27 -55.86 -25.67
CA VAL A 87 -4.36 -57.19 -25.04
C VAL A 87 -5.00 -58.21 -25.99
N GLU A 88 -6.09 -57.87 -26.67
CA GLU A 88 -6.72 -58.74 -27.68
C GLU A 88 -5.75 -59.11 -28.80
N ASP A 89 -5.07 -58.13 -29.40
CA ASP A 89 -4.08 -58.35 -30.45
C ASP A 89 -2.87 -59.15 -29.93
N TYR A 90 -2.46 -58.94 -28.67
CA TYR A 90 -1.39 -59.70 -28.03
C TYR A 90 -1.77 -61.18 -27.86
N THR A 91 -3.03 -61.51 -27.58
CA THR A 91 -3.44 -62.94 -27.49
C THR A 91 -3.35 -63.67 -28.84
N HIS A 92 -3.42 -62.93 -29.96
CA HIS A 92 -3.34 -63.46 -31.33
C HIS A 92 -1.94 -63.37 -31.95
N TRP A 93 -0.89 -63.12 -31.15
CA TRP A 93 0.46 -62.76 -31.62
C TRP A 93 1.20 -63.83 -32.45
N ARG A 94 0.79 -65.11 -32.38
CA ARG A 94 1.56 -66.26 -32.88
C ARG A 94 1.97 -66.19 -34.37
N ASN A 95 1.29 -65.36 -35.17
CA ASN A 95 1.52 -65.25 -36.62
C ASN A 95 1.97 -63.86 -37.10
N ARG A 96 2.37 -62.93 -36.21
CA ARG A 96 2.74 -61.55 -36.61
C ARG A 96 4.25 -61.28 -36.54
N GLU A 97 4.70 -60.32 -37.33
CA GLU A 97 6.10 -59.87 -37.37
C GLU A 97 6.53 -59.20 -36.05
N ASN A 98 7.79 -59.40 -35.64
CA ASN A 98 8.34 -58.85 -34.39
C ASN A 98 8.26 -57.31 -34.32
N ALA A 99 8.40 -56.62 -35.46
CA ALA A 99 8.32 -55.16 -35.53
C ALA A 99 6.92 -54.65 -35.16
N TYR A 100 5.88 -55.35 -35.62
CA TYR A 100 4.49 -55.04 -35.27
C TYR A 100 4.26 -55.18 -33.75
N LEU A 101 4.78 -56.26 -33.15
CA LEU A 101 4.65 -56.51 -31.72
C LEU A 101 5.34 -55.42 -30.87
N ALA A 102 6.51 -54.96 -31.29
CA ALA A 102 7.24 -53.90 -30.61
C ALA A 102 6.46 -52.57 -30.63
N VAL A 103 5.90 -52.18 -31.77
CA VAL A 103 5.09 -50.95 -31.90
C VAL A 103 3.78 -51.07 -31.10
N LEU A 104 3.15 -52.25 -31.11
CA LEU A 104 1.93 -52.50 -30.33
C LEU A 104 2.21 -52.42 -28.82
N ALA A 105 3.31 -53.01 -28.34
CA ALA A 105 3.72 -52.93 -26.95
C ALA A 105 4.05 -51.48 -26.52
N ALA A 106 4.77 -50.74 -27.36
CA ALA A 106 5.05 -49.33 -27.11
C ALA A 106 3.78 -48.47 -27.04
N SER A 107 2.79 -48.77 -27.90
CA SER A 107 1.47 -48.11 -27.89
C SER A 107 0.68 -48.43 -26.62
N GLY A 108 0.75 -49.68 -26.13
CA GLY A 108 0.15 -50.08 -24.85
C GLY A 108 0.78 -49.38 -23.64
N LEU A 109 2.12 -49.31 -23.59
CA LEU A 109 2.85 -48.61 -22.51
C LEU A 109 2.56 -47.10 -22.52
N PHE A 110 2.55 -46.49 -23.70
CA PHE A 110 2.14 -45.09 -23.86
C PHE A 110 0.71 -44.86 -23.36
N SER A 111 -0.22 -45.74 -23.73
CA SER A 111 -1.61 -45.61 -23.31
C SER A 111 -1.80 -45.77 -21.80
N LEU A 112 -1.07 -46.70 -21.17
CA LEU A 112 -1.09 -46.89 -19.72
C LEU A 112 -0.56 -45.65 -18.99
N TYR A 113 0.52 -45.06 -19.49
CA TYR A 113 1.11 -43.85 -18.93
C TYR A 113 0.16 -42.64 -19.07
N CYS A 114 -0.42 -42.44 -20.26
CA CYS A 114 -1.41 -41.40 -20.50
C CYS A 114 -2.68 -41.60 -19.66
N LEU A 115 -3.15 -42.84 -19.49
CA LEU A 115 -4.28 -43.15 -18.63
C LEU A 115 -4.00 -42.76 -17.17
N TRP A 116 -2.82 -43.12 -16.64
CA TRP A 116 -2.42 -42.75 -15.29
C TRP A 116 -2.36 -41.22 -15.11
N GLN A 117 -1.75 -40.51 -16.06
CA GLN A 117 -1.70 -39.05 -16.08
C GLN A 117 -3.09 -38.40 -16.10
N LEU A 118 -3.97 -38.82 -17.03
CA LEU A 118 -5.31 -38.24 -17.16
C LEU A 118 -6.18 -38.53 -15.95
N MET A 119 -6.05 -39.71 -15.33
CA MET A 119 -6.75 -40.04 -14.09
C MET A 119 -6.27 -39.19 -12.91
N ARG A 120 -4.96 -38.93 -12.82
CA ARG A 120 -4.40 -38.02 -11.81
C ARG A 120 -4.95 -36.60 -11.95
N GLU A 121 -4.99 -36.06 -13.16
CA GLU A 121 -5.56 -34.73 -13.41
C GLU A 121 -7.06 -34.69 -13.15
N MET A 122 -7.80 -35.70 -13.58
CA MET A 122 -9.24 -35.78 -13.32
C MET A 122 -9.57 -35.80 -11.83
N ALA A 123 -8.69 -36.38 -10.99
CA ALA A 123 -8.81 -36.35 -9.55
C ALA A 123 -8.52 -34.95 -8.95
N GLN A 124 -7.63 -34.16 -9.56
CA GLN A 124 -7.20 -32.84 -9.08
C GLN A 124 -8.09 -31.69 -9.59
N TYR A 125 -8.61 -31.79 -10.82
CA TYR A 125 -9.21 -30.71 -11.59
C TYR A 125 -10.50 -30.08 -11.00
N ARG A 126 -11.29 -30.83 -10.22
CA ARG A 126 -12.74 -30.57 -10.17
C ARG A 126 -13.26 -29.69 -9.02
N TYR A 127 -12.59 -29.64 -7.87
CA TYR A 127 -13.08 -28.87 -6.72
C TYR A 127 -12.12 -27.73 -6.38
N ASP A 128 -10.82 -27.97 -6.53
CA ASP A 128 -9.81 -27.03 -6.10
C ASP A 128 -9.75 -25.80 -7.02
N LEU A 129 -9.75 -25.97 -8.35
CA LEU A 129 -9.47 -24.83 -9.25
C LEU A 129 -10.59 -23.79 -9.29
N GLN A 130 -11.86 -24.20 -9.41
CA GLN A 130 -12.99 -23.26 -9.40
C GLN A 130 -13.12 -22.57 -8.04
N GLN A 131 -13.09 -23.33 -6.94
CA GLN A 131 -13.19 -22.76 -5.60
C GLN A 131 -12.01 -21.83 -5.30
N ARG A 132 -10.79 -22.22 -5.65
CA ARG A 132 -9.58 -21.42 -5.47
C ARG A 132 -9.62 -20.17 -6.33
N SER A 133 -10.09 -20.24 -7.58
CA SER A 133 -10.28 -19.05 -8.42
C SER A 133 -11.26 -18.05 -7.81
N ALA A 134 -12.38 -18.54 -7.25
CA ALA A 134 -13.36 -17.72 -6.55
C ALA A 134 -12.79 -17.12 -5.26
N GLN A 135 -12.04 -17.91 -4.47
CA GLN A 135 -11.34 -17.44 -3.26
C GLN A 135 -10.30 -16.36 -3.59
N ILE A 136 -9.47 -16.58 -4.61
CA ILE A 136 -8.47 -15.61 -5.10
C ILE A 136 -9.16 -14.31 -5.52
N GLN A 137 -10.27 -14.41 -6.26
CA GLN A 137 -11.01 -13.22 -6.68
C GLN A 137 -11.62 -12.47 -5.49
N ALA A 138 -12.21 -13.18 -4.52
CA ALA A 138 -12.72 -12.59 -3.29
C ALA A 138 -11.62 -11.91 -2.46
N LEU A 139 -10.46 -12.56 -2.31
CA LEU A 139 -9.28 -12.00 -1.63
C LEU A 139 -8.78 -10.74 -2.35
N LYS A 140 -8.72 -10.77 -3.68
CA LYS A 140 -8.33 -9.61 -4.48
C LYS A 140 -9.27 -8.43 -4.27
N ASP A 141 -10.58 -8.67 -4.27
CA ASP A 141 -11.59 -7.63 -4.09
C ASP A 141 -11.54 -7.05 -2.67
N ASP A 142 -11.29 -7.90 -1.65
CA ASP A 142 -11.06 -7.47 -0.27
C ASP A 142 -9.80 -6.60 -0.15
N VAL A 143 -8.66 -7.03 -0.70
CA VAL A 143 -7.40 -6.24 -0.68
C VAL A 143 -7.58 -4.92 -1.42
N ALA A 144 -8.29 -4.91 -2.54
CA ALA A 144 -8.60 -3.69 -3.27
C ALA A 144 -9.48 -2.72 -2.48
N ARG A 145 -10.50 -3.24 -1.80
CA ARG A 145 -11.37 -2.45 -0.91
C ARG A 145 -10.58 -1.87 0.26
N ARG A 146 -9.74 -2.68 0.92
CA ARG A 146 -8.86 -2.25 2.01
C ARG A 146 -7.89 -1.16 1.55
N PHE A 147 -7.23 -1.34 0.42
CA PHE A 147 -6.34 -0.32 -0.15
C PHE A 147 -7.07 1.01 -0.40
N GLN A 148 -8.25 0.96 -1.02
CA GLN A 148 -9.03 2.18 -1.29
C GLN A 148 -9.45 2.88 0.00
N LEU A 149 -9.93 2.13 0.98
CA LEU A 149 -10.31 2.65 2.29
C LEU A 149 -9.11 3.33 2.97
N LEU A 150 -7.98 2.64 3.09
CA LEU A 150 -6.77 3.18 3.71
C LEU A 150 -6.22 4.40 2.98
N ALA A 151 -6.22 4.39 1.65
CA ALA A 151 -5.74 5.52 0.87
C ALA A 151 -6.65 6.75 1.00
N ASN A 152 -7.97 6.55 1.14
CA ASN A 152 -8.92 7.62 1.36
C ASN A 152 -8.85 8.16 2.79
N GLU A 153 -8.72 7.30 3.80
CA GLU A 153 -8.46 7.72 5.19
C GLU A 153 -7.18 8.56 5.27
N LEU A 154 -6.14 8.17 4.54
CA LEU A 154 -4.87 8.91 4.50
C LEU A 154 -5.02 10.29 3.86
N GLU A 155 -5.79 10.40 2.77
CA GLU A 155 -6.13 11.69 2.17
C GLU A 155 -6.96 12.56 3.10
N GLU A 156 -7.93 11.97 3.81
CA GLU A 156 -8.75 12.67 4.79
C GLU A 156 -7.92 13.17 5.97
N LEU A 157 -7.00 12.36 6.51
CA LEU A 157 -6.06 12.78 7.54
C LEU A 157 -5.19 13.95 7.06
N LEU A 158 -4.65 13.87 5.84
CA LEU A 158 -3.85 14.95 5.26
C LEU A 158 -4.67 16.21 5.00
N ALA A 159 -5.91 16.08 4.53
CA ALA A 159 -6.81 17.21 4.32
C ALA A 159 -7.18 17.89 5.65
N ARG A 160 -7.63 17.11 6.64
CA ARG A 160 -7.93 17.61 7.98
C ARG A 160 -6.72 18.30 8.58
N SER A 161 -5.53 17.70 8.47
CA SER A 161 -4.31 18.30 9.03
C SER A 161 -3.97 19.68 8.46
N ALA A 162 -4.19 19.89 7.15
CA ALA A 162 -3.92 21.16 6.50
C ALA A 162 -4.84 22.29 6.99
N ASP A 163 -6.07 21.92 7.38
CA ASP A 163 -7.10 22.83 7.85
C ASP A 163 -7.19 22.90 9.39
N THR A 164 -6.40 22.09 10.11
CA THR A 164 -6.37 22.11 11.58
C THR A 164 -5.66 23.34 12.14
N GLU A 165 -5.85 23.56 13.44
CA GLU A 165 -5.16 24.56 14.26
C GLU A 165 -3.64 24.55 14.08
N ILE A 166 -3.06 23.41 13.73
CA ILE A 166 -1.62 23.26 13.47
C ILE A 166 -1.21 24.08 12.24
N GLY A 167 -1.97 23.99 11.15
CA GLY A 167 -1.72 24.79 9.93
C GLY A 167 -1.96 26.28 10.15
N LEU A 168 -2.91 26.63 11.02
CA LEU A 168 -3.13 28.03 11.44
C LEU A 168 -1.95 28.55 12.27
N ALA A 169 -1.46 27.76 13.23
CA ALA A 169 -0.29 28.11 14.02
C ALA A 169 0.95 28.30 13.15
N GLU A 170 1.21 27.42 12.19
CA GLU A 170 2.30 27.57 11.22
C GLU A 170 2.24 28.92 10.48
N ARG A 171 1.05 29.30 9.99
CA ARG A 171 0.84 30.59 9.31
C ARG A 171 1.06 31.77 10.24
N SER A 172 0.66 31.65 11.51
CA SER A 172 0.92 32.67 12.53
C SER A 172 2.41 32.81 12.83
N LEU A 173 3.14 31.69 12.96
CA LEU A 173 4.59 31.70 13.16
C LEU A 173 5.33 32.31 11.95
N ASP A 174 4.90 32.00 10.72
CA ASP A 174 5.45 32.66 9.53
C ASP A 174 5.08 34.16 9.47
N ALA A 175 3.92 34.57 10.00
CA ALA A 175 3.56 35.98 10.12
C ALA A 175 4.51 36.72 11.07
N GLU A 176 4.81 36.16 12.24
CA GLU A 176 5.77 36.73 13.19
C GLU A 176 7.19 36.82 12.60
N ARG A 177 7.61 35.81 11.82
CA ARG A 177 8.87 35.88 11.05
C ARG A 177 8.87 37.06 10.08
N ARG A 178 7.79 37.27 9.33
CA ARG A 178 7.66 38.41 8.40
C ARG A 178 7.65 39.74 9.15
N ASP A 179 7.07 39.80 10.33
CA ASP A 179 7.07 41.00 11.17
C ASP A 179 8.47 41.34 11.67
N LEU A 180 9.27 40.35 12.10
CA LEU A 180 10.69 40.57 12.38
C LEU A 180 11.44 41.10 11.15
N CYS A 181 11.19 40.53 9.96
CA CYS A 181 11.80 41.03 8.73
C CYS A 181 11.41 42.49 8.41
N ARG A 182 10.17 42.89 8.70
CA ARG A 182 9.72 44.29 8.55
C ARG A 182 10.42 45.18 9.57
N PHE A 183 10.49 44.74 10.82
CA PHE A 183 11.20 45.46 11.88
C PHE A 183 12.64 45.77 11.51
N LEU A 184 13.40 44.75 11.09
CA LEU A 184 14.79 44.92 10.68
C LEU A 184 14.95 45.93 9.53
N LYS A 185 14.00 45.93 8.58
CA LYS A 185 13.99 46.88 7.47
C LYS A 185 13.67 48.31 7.94
N ASN A 186 12.71 48.47 8.84
CA ASN A 186 12.23 49.76 9.33
C ASN A 186 13.25 50.42 10.26
N ILE A 187 13.93 49.63 11.11
CA ILE A 187 14.90 50.14 12.07
C ILE A 187 16.24 50.48 11.40
N SER A 188 16.58 49.85 10.26
CA SER A 188 17.87 50.00 9.56
C SER A 188 18.36 51.45 9.39
N PRO A 189 17.54 52.42 8.95
CA PRO A 189 17.99 53.82 8.80
C PRO A 189 18.37 54.49 10.12
N LYS A 190 17.82 54.02 11.25
CA LYS A 190 18.22 54.49 12.58
C LYS A 190 19.52 53.83 13.04
N LEU A 191 19.72 52.55 12.70
CA LEU A 191 20.95 51.81 13.03
C LEU A 191 22.19 52.40 12.35
N GLU A 192 22.06 53.02 11.17
CA GLU A 192 23.17 53.70 10.48
C GLU A 192 23.73 54.89 11.28
N LYS A 193 22.86 55.56 12.06
CA LYS A 193 23.22 56.72 12.88
C LYS A 193 23.84 56.32 14.22
N GLU A 194 23.48 55.15 14.74
CA GLU A 194 23.92 54.64 16.04
C GLU A 194 25.06 53.63 15.89
N GLN A 195 26.30 54.14 15.88
CA GLN A 195 27.51 53.31 15.74
C GLN A 195 28.21 53.00 17.07
N SER A 196 27.57 53.28 18.20
CA SER A 196 28.22 53.06 19.50
C SER A 196 28.42 51.55 19.75
N PRO A 197 29.62 51.11 20.19
CA PRO A 197 29.86 49.71 20.57
C PRO A 197 28.85 49.10 21.56
N PRO A 198 28.37 49.81 22.61
CA PRO A 198 27.34 49.27 23.50
C PRO A 198 26.02 49.01 22.76
N PHE A 199 25.66 49.83 21.77
CA PHE A 199 24.43 49.65 21.00
C PHE A 199 24.44 48.34 20.21
N LEU A 200 25.53 48.03 19.50
CA LEU A 200 25.66 46.76 18.78
C LEU A 200 25.50 45.56 19.73
N LYS A 201 26.10 45.63 20.92
CA LYS A 201 26.00 44.55 21.91
C LYS A 201 24.56 44.30 22.34
N HIS A 202 23.81 45.35 22.72
CA HIS A 202 22.42 45.22 23.13
C HIS A 202 21.50 44.83 21.97
N PHE A 203 21.73 45.36 20.77
CA PHE A 203 20.96 45.01 19.58
C PHE A 203 21.15 43.55 19.17
N ARG A 204 22.40 43.08 19.19
CA ARG A 204 22.74 41.68 18.94
C ARG A 204 22.07 40.76 19.95
N HIS A 205 22.08 41.13 21.22
CA HIS A 205 21.44 40.36 22.28
C HIS A 205 19.92 40.30 22.11
N PHE A 206 19.28 41.44 21.86
CA PHE A 206 17.84 41.52 21.57
C PHE A 206 17.44 40.64 20.37
N LEU A 207 18.20 40.68 19.27
CA LEU A 207 17.95 39.82 18.12
C LEU A 207 18.20 38.35 18.41
N LEU A 208 19.21 38.03 19.21
CA LEU A 208 19.49 36.65 19.59
C LEU A 208 18.30 36.04 20.33
N ILE A 209 17.71 36.77 21.28
CA ILE A 209 16.51 36.35 22.01
C ILE A 209 15.34 36.12 21.04
N TRP A 210 15.09 37.06 20.11
CA TRP A 210 14.02 36.90 19.13
C TRP A 210 14.24 35.68 18.22
N LEU A 211 15.47 35.47 17.77
CA LEU A 211 15.84 34.33 16.93
C LEU A 211 15.75 33.00 17.69
N GLN A 212 16.05 32.98 19.00
CA GLN A 212 15.85 31.81 19.85
C GLN A 212 14.36 31.49 20.01
N MET A 213 13.49 32.49 20.17
CA MET A 213 12.04 32.28 20.17
C MET A 213 11.56 31.72 18.83
N LEU A 214 12.05 32.24 17.70
CA LEU A 214 11.76 31.69 16.37
C LEU A 214 12.34 30.28 16.19
N ALA A 215 13.42 29.94 16.87
CA ALA A 215 14.01 28.61 16.83
C ALA A 215 13.06 27.54 17.41
N GLU A 216 12.16 27.93 18.31
CA GLU A 216 11.13 27.07 18.89
C GLU A 216 10.01 26.70 17.89
N CYS A 217 9.90 27.41 16.76
CA CYS A 217 8.93 27.13 15.71
C CYS A 217 9.23 25.83 14.94
N ALA A 218 10.33 25.15 15.21
CA ALA A 218 10.67 23.90 14.53
C ALA A 218 9.75 22.74 14.94
N ALA A 219 9.68 21.71 14.09
CA ALA A 219 9.00 20.46 14.42
C ALA A 219 9.71 19.65 15.54
N ASP A 220 10.99 19.94 15.82
CA ASP A 220 11.74 19.42 16.97
C ASP A 220 12.66 20.52 17.50
N PRO A 221 12.14 21.44 18.33
CA PRO A 221 12.89 22.63 18.71
C PRO A 221 14.02 22.36 19.72
N VAL A 222 14.11 21.16 20.30
CA VAL A 222 15.22 20.77 21.17
C VAL A 222 16.37 20.21 20.36
N ARG A 223 16.11 19.27 19.44
CA ARG A 223 17.16 18.58 18.68
C ARG A 223 17.51 19.25 17.37
N GLN A 224 16.52 19.88 16.73
CA GLN A 224 16.64 20.51 15.42
C GLN A 224 15.97 21.89 15.42
N PRO A 225 16.49 22.84 16.23
CA PRO A 225 15.94 24.19 16.30
C PRO A 225 15.93 24.90 14.95
N TYR A 226 14.96 25.78 14.75
CA TYR A 226 14.84 26.57 13.52
C TYR A 226 15.92 27.68 13.50
N SER A 227 17.09 27.36 12.96
CA SER A 227 18.20 28.31 12.85
C SER A 227 18.05 29.20 11.61
N VAL A 228 17.87 30.50 11.79
CA VAL A 228 17.81 31.45 10.65
C VAL A 228 19.20 31.78 10.12
N ILE A 229 20.16 31.97 11.03
CA ILE A 229 21.53 32.40 10.77
C ILE A 229 22.47 31.61 11.68
N GLY A 230 23.66 31.24 11.17
CA GLY A 230 24.66 30.53 11.97
C GLY A 230 25.35 31.46 12.98
N GLU A 231 25.80 30.92 14.11
CA GLU A 231 26.43 31.71 15.18
C GLU A 231 27.68 32.47 14.71
N VAL A 232 28.50 31.85 13.85
CA VAL A 232 29.71 32.48 13.30
C VAL A 232 29.34 33.68 12.43
N GLU A 233 28.37 33.51 11.54
CA GLU A 233 27.87 34.55 10.64
C GLU A 233 27.16 35.69 11.42
N PHE A 234 26.46 35.34 12.50
CA PHE A 234 25.80 36.31 13.37
C PHE A 234 26.82 37.15 14.17
N ASN A 235 27.87 36.52 14.68
CA ASN A 235 28.89 37.20 15.48
C ASN A 235 29.91 37.98 14.64
N SER A 236 30.07 37.65 13.35
CA SER A 236 31.02 38.32 12.46
C SER A 236 30.58 39.72 11.99
N CYS A 237 29.30 40.08 12.18
CA CYS A 237 28.81 41.40 11.77
C CYS A 237 29.38 42.51 12.68
N GLU A 238 30.06 43.48 12.09
CA GLU A 238 30.76 44.55 12.84
C GLU A 238 29.84 45.72 13.20
N THR A 239 28.70 45.84 12.52
CA THR A 239 27.74 46.93 12.73
C THR A 239 26.31 46.40 12.90
N ALA A 240 25.45 47.18 13.58
CA ALA A 240 24.06 46.81 13.79
C ALA A 240 23.27 46.77 12.46
N CYS A 241 23.60 47.68 11.53
CA CYS A 241 23.01 47.73 10.19
C CYS A 241 23.37 46.49 9.36
N GLU A 242 24.65 46.07 9.38
CA GLU A 242 25.07 44.83 8.70
C GLU A 242 24.34 43.62 9.28
N LEU A 243 24.25 43.54 10.61
CA LEU A 243 23.55 42.47 11.31
C LEU A 243 22.06 42.42 10.91
N ALA A 244 21.37 43.56 10.95
CA ALA A 244 19.96 43.65 10.59
C ALA A 244 19.71 43.25 9.12
N THR A 245 20.58 43.71 8.20
CA THR A 245 20.50 43.38 6.78
C THR A 245 20.69 41.88 6.56
N ARG A 246 21.76 41.31 7.14
CA ARG A 246 22.09 39.89 6.97
C ARG A 246 21.02 38.98 7.57
N VAL A 247 20.54 39.27 8.78
CA VAL A 247 19.43 38.52 9.40
C VAL A 247 18.15 38.67 8.57
N GLY A 248 17.82 39.89 8.12
CA GLY A 248 16.65 40.15 7.28
C GLY A 248 16.65 39.35 5.97
N ASP A 249 17.79 39.25 5.30
CA ASP A 249 17.89 38.48 4.06
C ASP A 249 17.82 36.97 4.29
N ARG A 250 18.40 36.47 5.39
CA ARG A 250 18.25 35.06 5.80
C ARG A 250 16.80 34.73 6.17
N LEU A 251 16.11 35.63 6.88
CA LEU A 251 14.69 35.47 7.20
C LEU A 251 13.84 35.39 5.93
N LYS A 252 14.08 36.22 4.91
CA LYS A 252 13.34 36.16 3.64
C LYS A 252 13.56 34.84 2.90
N ALA A 253 14.79 34.32 2.92
CA ALA A 253 15.15 33.08 2.23
C ALA A 253 14.57 31.82 2.88
N ARG A 254 14.29 31.87 4.20
CA ARG A 254 13.83 30.72 4.97
C ARG A 254 12.41 30.96 5.49
N GLU A 255 11.44 30.29 4.89
CA GLU A 255 10.05 30.33 5.34
C GLU A 255 9.76 29.21 6.34
N VAL A 256 8.79 29.44 7.22
CA VAL A 256 8.31 28.43 8.17
C VAL A 256 7.25 27.58 7.46
N ARG A 257 7.64 26.41 6.93
CA ARG A 257 6.78 25.51 6.10
C ARG A 257 6.87 24.02 6.46
N PHE A 258 7.18 23.69 7.70
CA PHE A 258 7.42 22.31 8.09
C PHE A 258 6.18 21.38 8.00
N ILE A 259 4.97 21.83 8.32
CA ILE A 259 3.74 21.02 8.16
C ILE A 259 3.32 21.00 6.71
N ARG A 260 3.39 22.15 6.04
CA ARG A 260 2.99 22.24 4.63
C ARG A 260 3.83 21.32 3.76
N ASP A 261 5.15 21.35 3.92
CA ASP A 261 6.07 20.52 3.15
C ASP A 261 5.82 19.02 3.42
N ARG A 262 5.60 18.62 4.69
CA ARG A 262 5.25 17.23 5.05
C ARG A 262 3.89 16.79 4.51
N THR A 263 2.90 17.67 4.52
CA THR A 263 1.56 17.40 3.99
C THR A 263 1.60 17.26 2.47
N GLU A 264 2.36 18.11 1.79
CA GLU A 264 2.59 18.01 0.34
C GLU A 264 3.35 16.73 -0.03
N GLU A 265 4.39 16.37 0.74
CA GLU A 265 5.12 15.10 0.60
C GLU A 265 4.17 13.91 0.78
N GLY A 266 3.35 13.93 1.83
CA GLY A 266 2.31 12.93 2.08
C GLY A 266 1.35 12.80 0.90
N LYS A 267 0.80 13.92 0.41
CA LYS A 267 -0.11 13.96 -0.75
C LYS A 267 0.54 13.39 -2.01
N LYS A 268 1.77 13.78 -2.34
CA LYS A 268 2.54 13.21 -3.46
C LYS A 268 2.73 11.70 -3.27
N GLY A 269 3.03 11.27 -2.05
CA GLY A 269 3.16 9.87 -1.68
C GLY A 269 1.88 9.07 -1.93
N VAL A 270 0.70 9.58 -1.54
CA VAL A 270 -0.59 8.90 -1.77
C VAL A 270 -0.92 8.84 -3.26
N VAL A 271 -0.72 9.93 -4.00
CA VAL A 271 -0.94 9.96 -5.46
C VAL A 271 -0.03 8.95 -6.17
N SER A 272 1.24 8.85 -5.76
CA SER A 272 2.16 7.84 -6.28
C SER A 272 1.67 6.41 -6.00
N LEU A 273 1.17 6.13 -4.79
CA LEU A 273 0.63 4.81 -4.45
C LEU A 273 -0.65 4.49 -5.24
N LYS A 274 -1.59 5.43 -5.34
CA LYS A 274 -2.82 5.25 -6.14
C LYS A 274 -2.51 5.04 -7.63
N THR A 275 -1.50 5.71 -8.17
CA THR A 275 -1.09 5.51 -9.57
C THR A 275 -0.40 4.17 -9.80
N ALA A 276 0.48 3.74 -8.90
CA ALA A 276 1.08 2.40 -8.92
C ALA A 276 -0.01 1.31 -8.86
N TRP A 277 -0.95 1.44 -7.94
CA TRP A 277 -2.11 0.55 -7.80
C TRP A 277 -2.97 0.49 -9.07
N LYS A 278 -3.28 1.64 -9.68
CA LYS A 278 -4.00 1.70 -10.95
C LYS A 278 -3.26 0.98 -12.07
N LYS A 279 -1.93 1.15 -12.17
CA LYS A 279 -1.11 0.44 -13.17
C LYS A 279 -1.20 -1.07 -12.96
N MET A 280 -1.04 -1.53 -11.71
CA MET A 280 -1.12 -2.93 -11.34
C MET A 280 -2.49 -3.54 -11.71
N THR A 281 -3.59 -2.91 -11.29
CA THR A 281 -4.95 -3.39 -11.60
C THR A 281 -5.31 -3.34 -13.09
N VAL A 282 -4.71 -2.42 -13.86
CA VAL A 282 -4.88 -2.39 -15.33
C VAL A 282 -4.12 -3.53 -16.00
N LEU A 283 -2.89 -3.80 -15.58
CA LEU A 283 -2.11 -4.95 -16.07
C LEU A 283 -2.83 -6.26 -15.78
N GLN A 284 -3.40 -6.40 -14.58
CA GLN A 284 -4.21 -7.56 -14.19
C GLN A 284 -5.46 -7.71 -15.06
N ARG A 285 -6.22 -6.62 -15.27
CA ARG A 285 -7.41 -6.68 -16.13
C ARG A 285 -7.06 -7.03 -17.57
N LYS A 286 -5.89 -6.61 -18.07
CA LYS A 286 -5.39 -7.06 -19.37
C LYS A 286 -5.05 -8.55 -19.33
N ALA A 287 -4.28 -9.02 -18.36
CA ALA A 287 -3.93 -10.43 -18.22
C ALA A 287 -5.19 -11.33 -18.21
N LEU A 288 -6.19 -11.01 -17.38
CA LEU A 288 -7.46 -11.75 -17.30
C LEU A 288 -8.28 -11.73 -18.61
N LYS A 289 -8.22 -10.63 -19.37
CA LYS A 289 -8.88 -10.53 -20.68
C LYS A 289 -8.21 -11.42 -21.72
N TRP A 290 -6.88 -11.45 -21.72
CA TRP A 290 -6.09 -12.24 -22.66
C TRP A 290 -6.20 -13.75 -22.39
N THR A 291 -6.28 -14.15 -21.12
CA THR A 291 -6.36 -15.57 -20.74
C THR A 291 -7.77 -16.14 -20.88
N GLY A 292 -8.79 -15.31 -21.05
CA GLY A 292 -10.17 -15.77 -21.15
C GLY A 292 -10.79 -16.17 -19.80
N LEU A 293 -10.03 -16.14 -18.69
CA LEU A 293 -10.55 -16.41 -17.34
C LEU A 293 -11.66 -15.46 -16.92
N GLN A 294 -11.77 -14.29 -17.57
CA GLN A 294 -12.87 -13.37 -17.32
C GLN A 294 -14.26 -14.02 -17.49
N ARG A 295 -14.37 -15.13 -18.23
CA ARG A 295 -15.63 -15.88 -18.40
C ARG A 295 -16.07 -16.61 -17.13
N PHE A 296 -15.13 -17.08 -16.30
CA PHE A 296 -15.44 -17.80 -15.07
C PHE A 296 -15.79 -16.88 -13.90
N VAL A 297 -15.31 -15.63 -13.93
CA VAL A 297 -15.56 -14.66 -12.86
C VAL A 297 -16.98 -14.07 -12.92
N LYS A 298 -17.58 -13.99 -14.11
CA LYS A 298 -18.85 -13.27 -14.31
C LYS A 298 -20.12 -14.08 -14.03
N THR A 299 -19.99 -15.36 -13.69
CA THR A 299 -21.12 -16.31 -13.67
C THR A 299 -21.59 -16.74 -12.29
N GLN A 300 -21.03 -16.19 -11.19
CA GLN A 300 -21.76 -16.28 -9.93
C GLN A 300 -22.84 -15.20 -9.93
N PRO A 301 -24.14 -15.56 -10.01
CA PRO A 301 -25.19 -14.62 -9.63
C PRO A 301 -24.92 -14.20 -8.18
N ASP A 302 -25.25 -12.94 -7.86
CA ASP A 302 -25.15 -12.38 -6.51
C ASP A 302 -26.08 -13.15 -5.55
N GLU A 303 -25.71 -14.38 -5.20
CA GLU A 303 -26.35 -15.13 -4.13
C GLU A 303 -26.03 -14.43 -2.82
N GLU A 304 -27.10 -14.06 -2.12
CA GLU A 304 -27.10 -13.28 -0.88
C GLU A 304 -25.96 -13.66 0.07
N GLU A 305 -25.23 -12.64 0.52
CA GLU A 305 -24.10 -12.64 1.46
C GLU A 305 -24.34 -13.49 2.73
N GLY A 306 -24.27 -14.81 2.58
CA GLY A 306 -24.30 -15.77 3.67
C GLY A 306 -22.91 -15.94 4.27
N LYS A 307 -22.66 -15.28 5.41
CA LYS A 307 -21.51 -15.40 6.34
C LYS A 307 -20.59 -16.61 6.09
N LEU A 308 -19.57 -16.46 5.24
CA LEU A 308 -18.44 -17.38 5.18
C LEU A 308 -17.35 -16.93 6.19
N PRO A 309 -16.70 -17.86 6.89
CA PRO A 309 -15.66 -17.54 7.87
C PRO A 309 -14.42 -16.96 7.17
N LYS A 310 -13.96 -15.79 7.64
CA LYS A 310 -12.68 -15.18 7.25
C LYS A 310 -11.54 -16.12 7.67
N ALA A 311 -10.87 -16.75 6.70
CA ALA A 311 -9.59 -17.40 6.95
C ALA A 311 -8.47 -16.35 6.89
N GLU A 312 -7.79 -16.13 8.01
CA GLU A 312 -6.55 -15.35 8.05
C GLU A 312 -5.39 -16.25 7.59
N VAL A 313 -4.89 -16.01 6.37
CA VAL A 313 -3.66 -16.63 5.87
C VAL A 313 -2.54 -15.61 6.00
N SER A 314 -1.52 -15.95 6.80
CA SER A 314 -0.29 -15.17 6.93
C SER A 314 0.78 -15.81 6.05
N CYS A 315 1.30 -15.07 5.07
CA CYS A 315 2.40 -15.50 4.20
C CYS A 315 3.53 -14.47 4.24
N GLU A 316 4.76 -14.92 4.48
CA GLU A 316 5.96 -14.10 4.38
C GLU A 316 6.41 -13.97 2.91
N LEU A 317 6.81 -12.77 2.50
CA LEU A 317 7.10 -12.39 1.12
C LEU A 317 8.61 -12.37 0.82
N PRO A 318 9.08 -13.05 -0.23
CA PRO A 318 10.42 -12.82 -0.78
C PRO A 318 10.47 -11.55 -1.65
N GLN A 319 11.58 -10.81 -1.60
CA GLN A 319 11.83 -9.64 -2.46
C GLN A 319 12.14 -10.08 -3.90
N ARG A 320 11.49 -9.48 -4.91
CA ARG A 320 11.82 -9.75 -6.33
C ARG A 320 11.64 -8.55 -7.28
N THR A 321 12.46 -8.60 -8.34
CA THR A 321 12.67 -7.67 -9.46
C THR A 321 11.46 -7.57 -10.41
N GLU A 322 11.18 -6.37 -10.93
CA GLU A 322 10.05 -6.09 -11.83
C GLU A 322 10.04 -6.98 -13.09
N PRO A 323 8.98 -7.80 -13.31
CA PRO A 323 8.88 -8.59 -14.53
C PRO A 323 8.42 -7.71 -15.70
N THR A 324 9.12 -7.83 -16.84
CA THR A 324 8.64 -7.27 -18.11
C THR A 324 7.41 -8.06 -18.57
N PRO A 325 6.42 -7.40 -19.21
CA PRO A 325 5.20 -8.06 -19.68
C PRO A 325 5.51 -8.96 -20.89
N THR A 326 6.02 -10.16 -20.64
CA THR A 326 6.17 -11.21 -21.66
C THR A 326 4.83 -11.89 -21.94
N GLU A 327 4.48 -11.98 -23.22
CA GLU A 327 3.33 -12.71 -23.74
C GLU A 327 3.28 -14.15 -23.18
N LEU A 328 2.12 -14.60 -22.69
CA LEU A 328 1.92 -15.96 -22.19
C LEU A 328 1.73 -16.94 -23.35
N TRP A 329 2.74 -17.73 -23.62
CA TRP A 329 2.65 -18.92 -24.47
C TRP A 329 3.63 -19.95 -23.91
N TRP A 330 3.20 -21.21 -23.79
CA TRP A 330 4.12 -22.30 -23.46
C TRP A 330 4.95 -22.71 -24.68
N PHE A 331 4.50 -22.37 -25.91
CA PHE A 331 5.20 -22.69 -27.14
C PHE A 331 5.00 -21.64 -28.23
N LYS A 332 6.09 -21.20 -28.86
CA LYS A 332 6.10 -20.24 -29.97
C LYS A 332 7.08 -20.70 -31.03
N PHE A 333 6.59 -20.86 -32.26
CA PHE A 333 7.48 -21.01 -33.41
C PHE A 333 8.11 -19.66 -33.75
N GLY A 334 9.43 -19.66 -33.92
CA GLY A 334 10.20 -18.48 -34.27
C GLY A 334 11.61 -18.87 -34.73
N PHE A 335 11.94 -18.51 -35.96
CA PHE A 335 13.29 -18.72 -36.50
C PHE A 335 14.27 -17.71 -35.88
N GLY A 336 15.45 -18.19 -35.48
CA GLY A 336 16.54 -17.32 -35.01
C GLY A 336 16.56 -17.04 -33.50
N ALA A 337 15.82 -17.81 -32.70
CA ALA A 337 15.83 -17.67 -31.23
C ALA A 337 17.12 -18.16 -30.54
N GLY A 338 18.02 -18.81 -31.30
CA GLY A 338 19.21 -19.49 -30.80
C GLY A 338 18.89 -20.81 -30.07
N CYS A 339 19.93 -21.52 -29.63
CA CYS A 339 19.81 -22.67 -28.74
C CYS A 339 20.27 -22.25 -27.33
N GLY A 340 19.45 -22.45 -26.32
CA GLY A 340 19.82 -22.11 -24.94
C GLY A 340 18.77 -22.52 -23.91
N PHE A 341 19.22 -22.68 -22.67
CA PHE A 341 18.37 -22.89 -21.51
C PHE A 341 18.52 -21.67 -20.60
N ASP A 342 17.43 -20.93 -20.39
CA ASP A 342 17.39 -19.89 -19.36
C ASP A 342 16.72 -20.50 -18.13
N SER A 343 17.51 -20.79 -17.10
CA SER A 343 17.03 -21.18 -15.77
C SER A 343 17.46 -20.12 -14.78
N ASN A 344 16.49 -19.52 -14.08
CA ASN A 344 16.78 -18.78 -12.85
C ASN A 344 16.84 -19.82 -11.72
N ASP A 345 18.06 -20.13 -11.27
CA ASP A 345 18.34 -20.82 -10.01
C ASP A 345 17.68 -22.20 -9.81
N GLY A 346 17.50 -22.98 -10.88
CA GLY A 346 16.96 -24.35 -10.78
C GLY A 346 15.47 -24.41 -10.43
N SER A 347 14.78 -23.26 -10.49
CA SER A 347 13.33 -23.16 -10.30
C SER A 347 12.60 -23.00 -11.65
N TYR A 348 11.38 -23.51 -11.73
CA TYR A 348 10.48 -23.23 -12.87
C TYR A 348 10.00 -21.77 -12.80
N PRO A 349 9.73 -21.12 -13.95
CA PRO A 349 9.65 -21.65 -15.32
C PRO A 349 11.01 -21.81 -16.01
N LEU A 350 11.18 -22.92 -16.75
CA LEU A 350 12.38 -23.19 -17.57
C LEU A 350 12.12 -22.78 -19.01
N ARG A 351 12.91 -21.86 -19.55
CA ARG A 351 12.80 -21.43 -20.94
C ARG A 351 13.80 -22.18 -21.80
N ILE A 352 13.29 -23.05 -22.66
CA ILE A 352 14.07 -23.77 -23.68
C ILE A 352 13.96 -23.02 -24.99
N ARG A 353 15.09 -22.52 -25.49
CA ARG A 353 15.20 -21.92 -26.82
C ARG A 353 15.81 -22.94 -27.76
N CYS A 354 15.10 -23.22 -28.84
CA CYS A 354 15.56 -24.01 -29.98
C CYS A 354 15.56 -23.10 -31.21
N MET A 355 16.39 -23.41 -32.23
CA MET A 355 16.53 -22.58 -33.44
C MET A 355 15.20 -22.21 -34.11
N VAL A 356 14.19 -23.07 -33.98
CA VAL A 356 12.88 -22.97 -34.64
C VAL A 356 11.71 -22.70 -33.70
N PHE A 357 11.86 -22.96 -32.40
CA PHE A 357 10.79 -22.73 -31.42
C PHE A 357 11.34 -22.37 -30.06
N ILE A 358 10.54 -21.65 -29.28
CA ILE A 358 10.80 -21.41 -27.87
C ILE A 358 9.70 -22.14 -27.09
N CYS A 359 10.11 -22.88 -26.08
CA CYS A 359 9.22 -23.62 -25.19
C CYS A 359 9.45 -23.13 -23.75
N ILE A 360 8.37 -22.84 -23.03
CA ILE A 360 8.40 -22.49 -21.61
C ILE A 360 7.80 -23.66 -20.85
N ILE A 361 8.60 -24.31 -20.02
CA ILE A 361 8.13 -25.37 -19.14
C ILE A 361 7.79 -24.73 -17.80
N LEU A 362 6.53 -24.86 -17.40
CA LEU A 362 5.98 -24.23 -16.19
C LEU A 362 6.15 -25.10 -14.94
N SER A 363 6.16 -26.42 -15.11
CA SER A 363 6.25 -27.39 -14.01
C SER A 363 6.78 -28.74 -14.53
N PRO A 364 7.21 -29.66 -13.66
CA PRO A 364 7.60 -31.00 -14.08
C PRO A 364 6.42 -31.80 -14.66
N GLU A 365 5.20 -31.55 -14.19
CA GLU A 365 3.97 -32.12 -14.78
C GLU A 365 3.76 -31.62 -16.20
N HIS A 366 3.93 -30.33 -16.46
CA HIS A 366 3.82 -29.77 -17.81
C HIS A 366 4.85 -30.41 -18.77
N LEU A 367 6.09 -30.60 -18.32
CA LEU A 367 7.10 -31.33 -19.10
C LEU A 367 6.66 -32.77 -19.39
N SER A 368 6.06 -33.45 -18.41
CA SER A 368 5.54 -34.81 -18.52
C SER A 368 4.45 -34.93 -19.60
N TYR A 369 3.55 -33.94 -19.71
CA TYR A 369 2.56 -33.88 -20.80
C TYR A 369 3.16 -33.53 -22.15
N MET A 370 4.14 -32.63 -22.19
CA MET A 370 4.85 -32.28 -23.42
C MET A 370 5.57 -33.51 -23.99
N LEU A 371 6.27 -34.25 -23.15
CA LEU A 371 6.92 -35.51 -23.53
C LEU A 371 5.92 -36.55 -24.00
N SER A 372 4.76 -36.68 -23.36
CA SER A 372 3.72 -37.61 -23.82
C SER A 372 3.13 -37.20 -25.17
N LEU A 373 2.95 -35.90 -25.43
CA LEU A 373 2.51 -35.41 -26.73
C LEU A 373 3.52 -35.76 -27.84
N PHE A 374 4.81 -35.49 -27.62
CA PHE A 374 5.85 -35.84 -28.60
C PHE A 374 6.00 -37.36 -28.80
N ALA A 375 5.91 -38.14 -27.73
CA ALA A 375 5.91 -39.60 -27.81
C ALA A 375 4.70 -40.12 -28.62
N GLY A 376 3.51 -39.56 -28.39
CA GLY A 376 2.30 -39.88 -29.15
C GLY A 376 2.43 -39.59 -30.64
N VAL A 377 2.98 -38.42 -31.00
CA VAL A 377 3.25 -38.08 -32.42
C VAL A 377 4.26 -39.05 -33.04
N GLY A 378 5.35 -39.39 -32.32
CA GLY A 378 6.32 -40.38 -32.78
C GLY A 378 5.70 -41.76 -33.02
N LEU A 379 4.85 -42.22 -32.10
CA LEU A 379 4.11 -43.48 -32.24
C LEU A 379 3.11 -43.44 -33.39
N LEU A 380 2.46 -42.31 -33.64
CA LEU A 380 1.54 -42.14 -34.76
C LEU A 380 2.28 -42.28 -36.11
N VAL A 381 3.45 -41.64 -36.24
CA VAL A 381 4.31 -41.73 -37.43
C VAL A 381 4.81 -43.17 -37.62
N LEU A 382 5.31 -43.80 -36.55
CA LEU A 382 5.78 -45.19 -36.60
C LEU A 382 4.67 -46.16 -37.03
N ASN A 383 3.47 -46.05 -36.44
CA ASN A 383 2.35 -46.90 -36.82
C ASN A 383 1.92 -46.68 -38.28
N THR A 384 1.99 -45.44 -38.77
CA THR A 384 1.52 -45.11 -40.13
C THR A 384 2.51 -45.55 -41.22
N PHE A 385 3.82 -45.43 -40.98
CA PHE A 385 4.84 -45.64 -42.02
C PHE A 385 5.66 -46.92 -41.87
N ALA A 386 5.86 -47.43 -40.65
CA ALA A 386 6.73 -48.59 -40.42
C ALA A 386 6.01 -49.94 -40.54
N ILE A 387 4.67 -49.94 -40.50
CA ILE A 387 3.85 -51.15 -40.51
C ILE A 387 3.13 -51.25 -41.86
N SER A 388 3.30 -52.36 -42.58
CA SER A 388 2.69 -52.55 -43.91
C SER A 388 1.16 -52.64 -43.87
N ASN A 389 0.57 -53.09 -42.75
CA ASN A 389 -0.87 -53.16 -42.53
C ASN A 389 -1.24 -52.56 -41.16
N PRO A 390 -1.31 -51.23 -41.06
CA PRO A 390 -1.57 -50.58 -39.79
C PRO A 390 -3.01 -50.81 -39.31
N SER A 391 -3.19 -51.05 -38.01
CA SER A 391 -4.52 -51.04 -37.41
C SER A 391 -5.04 -49.61 -37.34
N HIS A 392 -6.00 -49.27 -38.19
CA HIS A 392 -6.64 -47.94 -38.19
C HIS A 392 -7.25 -47.58 -36.84
N VAL A 393 -7.70 -48.58 -36.07
CA VAL A 393 -8.26 -48.40 -34.73
C VAL A 393 -7.19 -47.89 -33.76
N VAL A 394 -5.99 -48.50 -33.77
CA VAL A 394 -4.87 -48.08 -32.92
C VAL A 394 -4.41 -46.68 -33.28
N ILE A 395 -4.28 -46.38 -34.58
CA ILE A 395 -3.92 -45.04 -35.09
C ILE A 395 -4.95 -43.99 -34.62
N ALA A 396 -6.25 -44.27 -34.78
CA ALA A 396 -7.31 -43.36 -34.36
C ALA A 396 -7.30 -43.13 -32.84
N SER A 397 -7.11 -44.18 -32.04
CA SER A 397 -7.01 -44.05 -30.58
C SER A 397 -5.80 -43.23 -30.14
N ILE A 398 -4.62 -43.45 -30.73
CA ILE A 398 -3.42 -42.65 -30.44
C ILE A 398 -3.65 -41.18 -30.82
N ALA A 399 -4.27 -40.91 -31.98
CA ALA A 399 -4.58 -39.56 -32.42
C ALA A 399 -5.55 -38.85 -31.47
N VAL A 400 -6.64 -39.52 -31.05
CA VAL A 400 -7.60 -38.97 -30.08
C VAL A 400 -6.93 -38.70 -28.73
N THR A 401 -6.13 -39.64 -28.20
CA THR A 401 -5.36 -39.43 -26.97
C THR A 401 -4.40 -38.25 -27.10
N GLY A 402 -3.70 -38.12 -28.23
CA GLY A 402 -2.82 -36.98 -28.52
C GLY A 402 -3.56 -35.64 -28.51
N CYS A 403 -4.74 -35.58 -29.12
CA CYS A 403 -5.62 -34.41 -29.08
C CYS A 403 -6.08 -34.07 -27.64
N CYS A 404 -6.45 -35.08 -26.85
CA CYS A 404 -6.81 -34.88 -25.44
C CYS A 404 -5.64 -34.36 -24.62
N VAL A 405 -4.43 -34.91 -24.79
CA VAL A 405 -3.22 -34.42 -24.12
C VAL A 405 -2.90 -32.99 -24.54
N ALA A 406 -3.00 -32.66 -25.83
CA ALA A 406 -2.78 -31.30 -26.33
C ALA A 406 -3.79 -30.31 -25.74
N PHE A 407 -5.04 -30.73 -25.53
CA PHE A 407 -6.05 -29.92 -24.88
C PHE A 407 -5.75 -29.73 -23.38
N VAL A 408 -5.31 -30.76 -22.67
CA VAL A 408 -4.86 -30.64 -21.26
C VAL A 408 -3.66 -29.71 -21.15
N LEU A 409 -2.68 -29.82 -22.06
CA LEU A 409 -1.56 -28.88 -22.16
C LEU A 409 -2.01 -27.44 -22.37
N TYR A 410 -3.08 -27.23 -23.13
CA TYR A 410 -3.69 -25.91 -23.27
C TYR A 410 -4.30 -25.44 -21.95
N ASP A 411 -5.02 -26.30 -21.25
CA ASP A 411 -5.66 -26.02 -19.95
C ASP A 411 -4.65 -25.72 -18.82
N PHE A 412 -3.43 -26.27 -18.90
CA PHE A 412 -2.31 -25.91 -18.00
C PHE A 412 -1.98 -24.41 -18.03
N LEU A 413 -2.32 -23.68 -19.11
CA LEU A 413 -2.21 -22.23 -19.13
C LEU A 413 -3.10 -21.59 -18.07
N ASP A 414 -4.32 -22.12 -17.85
CA ASP A 414 -5.24 -21.55 -16.86
C ASP A 414 -4.70 -21.74 -15.44
N ILE A 415 -4.03 -22.87 -15.14
CA ILE A 415 -3.37 -23.11 -13.84
C ILE A 415 -2.23 -22.09 -13.61
N ASP A 416 -1.37 -21.85 -14.60
CA ASP A 416 -0.31 -20.84 -14.51
C ASP A 416 -0.89 -19.44 -14.29
N THR A 417 -1.99 -19.12 -14.96
CA THR A 417 -2.63 -17.81 -14.75
C THR A 417 -3.18 -17.65 -13.35
N LEU A 418 -3.67 -18.73 -12.73
CA LEU A 418 -4.14 -18.71 -11.35
C LEU A 418 -2.98 -18.48 -10.38
N GLN A 419 -1.84 -19.15 -10.56
CA GLN A 419 -0.63 -18.92 -9.76
C GLN A 419 -0.13 -17.47 -9.89
N ARG A 420 -0.12 -16.91 -11.10
CA ARG A 420 0.24 -15.50 -11.29
C ARG A 420 -0.75 -14.55 -10.62
N LEU A 421 -2.04 -14.87 -10.58
CA LEU A 421 -3.02 -14.08 -9.84
C LEU A 421 -2.74 -14.12 -8.33
N GLU A 422 -2.29 -15.25 -7.79
CA GLU A 422 -1.88 -15.36 -6.38
C GLU A 422 -0.66 -14.50 -6.08
N GLU A 423 0.40 -14.59 -6.90
CA GLU A 423 1.59 -13.74 -6.78
C GLU A 423 1.21 -12.25 -6.83
N GLN A 424 0.32 -11.89 -7.76
CA GLN A 424 -0.18 -10.53 -7.87
C GLN A 424 -1.02 -10.08 -6.66
N ILE A 425 -1.76 -10.98 -6.01
CA ILE A 425 -2.46 -10.66 -4.75
C ILE A 425 -1.46 -10.39 -3.64
N LEU A 426 -0.37 -11.17 -3.54
CA LEU A 426 0.68 -10.92 -2.56
C LEU A 426 1.33 -9.54 -2.79
N GLU A 427 1.62 -9.18 -4.04
CA GLU A 427 2.10 -7.84 -4.39
C GLU A 427 1.07 -6.74 -4.00
N MET A 428 -0.23 -6.97 -4.21
CA MET A 428 -1.30 -6.03 -3.81
C MET A 428 -1.37 -5.89 -2.29
N GLN A 429 -1.22 -6.99 -1.55
CA GLN A 429 -1.17 -6.98 -0.10
C GLN A 429 0.03 -6.20 0.42
N ALA A 430 1.20 -6.38 -0.19
CA ALA A 430 2.39 -5.59 0.14
C ALA A 430 2.15 -4.08 -0.11
N ALA A 431 1.51 -3.72 -1.23
CA ALA A 431 1.14 -2.33 -1.49
C ALA A 431 0.13 -1.78 -0.47
N ALA A 432 -0.85 -2.57 -0.04
CA ALA A 432 -1.78 -2.19 1.02
C ALA A 432 -1.08 -1.99 2.37
N GLN A 433 -0.13 -2.87 2.72
CA GLN A 433 0.69 -2.74 3.93
C GLN A 433 1.53 -1.46 3.91
N GLN A 434 2.11 -1.08 2.77
CA GLN A 434 2.85 0.19 2.64
C GLN A 434 1.96 1.42 2.88
N VAL A 435 0.69 1.38 2.47
CA VAL A 435 -0.27 2.47 2.78
C VAL A 435 -0.54 2.53 4.28
N GLU A 436 -0.76 1.37 4.91
CA GLU A 436 -1.01 1.27 6.35
C GLU A 436 0.18 1.77 7.18
N ASP A 437 1.41 1.40 6.82
CA ASP A 437 2.61 1.87 7.50
C ASP A 437 2.77 3.39 7.37
N ARG A 438 2.47 3.95 6.18
CA ARG A 438 2.46 5.40 5.98
C ARG A 438 1.38 6.11 6.79
N ARG A 439 0.19 5.49 6.91
CA ARG A 439 -0.89 6.00 7.76
C ARG A 439 -0.44 6.09 9.22
N ARG A 440 0.19 5.04 9.75
CA ARG A 440 0.73 5.02 11.12
C ARG A 440 1.79 6.09 11.32
N MET A 441 2.75 6.22 10.41
CA MET A 441 3.79 7.25 10.49
C MET A 441 3.20 8.67 10.51
N LEU A 442 2.20 8.94 9.67
CA LEU A 442 1.54 10.25 9.64
C LEU A 442 0.70 10.49 10.90
N GLN A 443 0.01 9.49 11.42
CA GLN A 443 -0.70 9.60 12.70
C GLN A 443 0.25 9.95 13.84
N VAL A 444 1.36 9.22 13.99
CA VAL A 444 2.39 9.50 15.02
C VAL A 444 2.94 10.92 14.87
N PHE A 445 3.21 11.36 13.63
CA PHE A 445 3.66 12.72 13.35
C PHE A 445 2.62 13.76 13.80
N PHE A 446 1.34 13.60 13.44
CA PHE A 446 0.31 14.57 13.81
C PHE A 446 0.01 14.58 15.30
N THR A 447 0.05 13.43 15.97
CA THR A 447 -0.01 13.38 17.44
C THR A 447 1.11 14.18 18.07
N ARG A 448 2.36 14.03 17.58
CA ARG A 448 3.49 14.84 18.06
C ARG A 448 3.30 16.33 17.76
N MET A 449 2.73 16.68 16.61
CA MET A 449 2.45 18.08 16.26
C MET A 449 1.36 18.71 17.12
N GLN A 450 0.36 17.95 17.57
CA GLN A 450 -0.65 18.47 18.52
C GLN A 450 -0.02 18.85 19.86
N LEU A 451 0.99 18.10 20.33
CA LEU A 451 1.72 18.47 21.54
C LEU A 451 2.50 19.78 21.34
N LEU A 452 3.17 19.91 20.19
CA LEU A 452 3.90 21.12 19.81
C LEU A 452 2.98 22.33 19.58
N LEU A 453 1.75 22.11 19.14
CA LEU A 453 0.77 23.17 19.01
C LEU A 453 0.50 23.85 20.36
N SER A 454 0.36 23.08 21.43
CA SER A 454 0.19 23.65 22.79
C SER A 454 1.38 24.51 23.19
N LEU A 455 2.60 24.07 22.86
CA LEU A 455 3.83 24.82 23.10
C LEU A 455 3.84 26.13 22.31
N TRP A 456 3.50 26.09 21.01
CA TRP A 456 3.48 27.30 20.20
C TRP A 456 2.40 28.29 20.65
N GLN A 457 1.19 27.82 20.94
CA GLN A 457 0.08 28.68 21.35
C GLN A 457 0.32 29.29 22.73
N MET A 458 0.78 28.51 23.70
CA MET A 458 0.88 28.95 25.10
C MET A 458 2.20 29.65 25.44
N ARG A 459 3.28 29.36 24.69
CA ARG A 459 4.61 29.89 24.98
C ARG A 459 5.17 30.72 23.82
N THR A 460 5.35 30.13 22.65
CA THR A 460 6.15 30.75 21.59
C THR A 460 5.46 31.96 20.96
N LEU A 461 4.19 31.86 20.58
CA LEU A 461 3.43 32.96 19.95
C LEU A 461 3.28 34.19 20.86
N PRO A 462 2.89 34.06 22.14
CA PRO A 462 2.83 35.21 23.05
C PRO A 462 4.17 35.93 23.20
N ARG A 463 5.28 35.17 23.24
CA ARG A 463 6.63 35.74 23.31
C ARG A 463 7.01 36.47 22.03
N LEU A 464 6.68 35.91 20.87
CA LEU A 464 6.89 36.60 19.59
C LEU A 464 6.04 37.87 19.49
N ALA A 465 4.79 37.84 19.95
CA ALA A 465 3.93 39.02 20.01
C ALA A 465 4.50 40.11 20.94
N LEU A 466 5.02 39.72 22.11
CA LEU A 466 5.73 40.61 23.02
C LEU A 466 6.96 41.25 22.35
N MET A 467 7.78 40.45 21.66
CA MET A 467 8.95 40.96 20.93
C MET A 467 8.55 41.94 19.82
N LYS A 468 7.47 41.65 19.11
CA LYS A 468 6.92 42.54 18.09
C LYS A 468 6.51 43.89 18.68
N GLN A 469 5.85 43.91 19.83
CA GLN A 469 5.50 45.18 20.50
C GLN A 469 6.74 45.98 20.92
N LEU A 470 7.75 45.31 21.48
CA LEU A 470 9.04 45.95 21.79
C LEU A 470 9.72 46.50 20.53
N GLY A 471 9.68 45.74 19.44
CA GLY A 471 10.18 46.18 18.13
C GLY A 471 9.50 47.45 17.64
N THR A 472 8.16 47.50 17.69
CA THR A 472 7.38 48.69 17.32
C THR A 472 7.74 49.89 18.20
N ALA A 473 7.90 49.70 19.52
CA ALA A 473 8.29 50.78 20.41
C ALA A 473 9.69 51.33 20.10
N LEU A 474 10.64 50.47 19.73
CA LEU A 474 11.97 50.88 19.26
C LEU A 474 11.90 51.61 17.89
N GLU A 475 10.98 51.22 17.02
CA GLU A 475 10.69 51.92 15.75
C GLU A 475 10.06 53.30 15.96
N ASP A 476 9.27 53.49 17.02
CA ASP A 476 8.57 54.76 17.29
C ASP A 476 9.42 55.74 18.13
N GLU A 477 10.44 55.25 18.85
CA GLU A 477 11.31 56.09 19.68
C GLU A 477 12.09 57.11 18.83
N GLN A 478 11.86 58.40 19.09
CA GLN A 478 12.51 59.51 18.37
C GLN A 478 13.83 59.92 19.04
N GLY A 479 14.04 59.55 20.30
CA GLY A 479 15.23 59.87 21.08
C GLY A 479 16.35 58.83 20.94
N ALA A 480 17.18 58.75 21.99
CA ALA A 480 18.21 57.72 22.09
C ALA A 480 17.53 56.35 22.28
N ILE A 481 17.72 55.45 21.31
CA ILE A 481 17.15 54.08 21.33
C ILE A 481 17.88 53.20 22.35
N LEU A 482 19.16 53.51 22.61
CA LEU A 482 20.05 52.70 23.43
C LEU A 482 19.51 52.37 24.84
N PRO A 483 18.98 53.32 25.64
CA PRO A 483 18.46 53.02 26.98
C PRO A 483 17.29 52.05 26.94
N LEU A 484 16.32 52.28 26.04
CA LEU A 484 15.14 51.41 25.88
C LEU A 484 15.53 50.01 25.42
N LEU A 485 16.49 49.91 24.49
CA LEU A 485 17.02 48.63 24.00
C LEU A 485 17.76 47.85 25.09
N ALA A 486 18.58 48.54 25.89
CA ALA A 486 19.30 47.91 27.00
C ALA A 486 18.35 47.41 28.09
N GLU A 487 17.33 48.20 28.44
CA GLU A 487 16.27 47.82 29.38
C GLU A 487 15.45 46.64 28.85
N ALA A 488 15.04 46.69 27.58
CA ALA A 488 14.33 45.60 26.94
C ALA A 488 15.12 44.29 26.96
N ALA A 489 16.40 44.34 26.59
CA ALA A 489 17.25 43.15 26.56
C ALA A 489 17.43 42.54 27.96
N SER A 490 17.62 43.37 28.99
CA SER A 490 17.76 42.91 30.38
C SER A 490 16.47 42.30 30.94
N ASN A 491 15.31 42.91 30.67
CA ASN A 491 14.03 42.40 31.16
C ASN A 491 13.61 41.13 30.42
N LEU A 492 13.92 41.02 29.13
CA LEU A 492 13.72 39.79 28.37
C LEU A 492 14.58 38.64 28.92
N ASP A 493 15.84 38.88 29.28
CA ASP A 493 16.66 37.86 29.94
C ASP A 493 16.05 37.38 31.26
N ALA A 494 15.55 38.32 32.07
CA ALA A 494 14.88 38.00 33.32
C ALA A 494 13.63 37.14 33.06
N LEU A 495 12.81 37.52 32.08
CA LEU A 495 11.65 36.72 31.66
C LEU A 495 12.08 35.32 31.21
N GLU A 496 13.04 35.21 30.30
CA GLU A 496 13.53 33.93 29.77
C GLU A 496 14.09 33.01 30.85
N SER A 497 14.80 33.56 31.83
CA SER A 497 15.38 32.79 32.94
C SER A 497 14.33 32.13 33.84
N THR A 498 13.07 32.58 33.76
CA THR A 498 11.97 32.07 34.59
C THR A 498 10.96 31.24 33.84
N LEU A 499 11.03 31.28 32.51
CA LEU A 499 10.35 30.29 31.72
C LEU A 499 11.02 28.94 31.93
N LEU A 500 10.20 27.93 32.19
CA LEU A 500 10.67 26.56 32.30
C LEU A 500 11.45 26.14 31.05
N PRO A 501 12.42 25.23 31.15
CA PRO A 501 13.18 24.77 30.00
C PRO A 501 12.29 24.07 28.98
N LEU A 502 12.63 24.20 27.69
CA LEU A 502 11.80 23.78 26.57
C LEU A 502 11.38 22.29 26.61
N HIS A 503 12.25 21.41 27.10
CA HIS A 503 11.97 19.98 27.18
C HIS A 503 10.81 19.65 28.13
N MET A 504 10.59 20.46 29.18
CA MET A 504 9.45 20.27 30.11
C MET A 504 8.09 20.56 29.45
N TRP A 505 8.09 21.31 28.35
CA TRP A 505 6.87 21.58 27.59
C TRP A 505 6.50 20.44 26.63
N GLN A 506 7.47 19.58 26.27
CA GLN A 506 7.31 18.50 25.29
C GLN A 506 6.95 17.13 25.88
N ASP A 507 7.36 16.84 27.13
CA ASP A 507 7.25 15.51 27.76
C ASP A 507 5.83 15.18 28.28
N ASP A 508 4.81 15.10 27.39
CA ASP A 508 3.50 14.45 27.61
C ASP A 508 2.91 14.56 29.04
N GLY A 509 2.88 15.78 29.61
CA GLY A 509 2.16 16.05 30.85
C GLY A 509 2.98 16.09 32.14
N LYS A 510 4.31 16.28 32.09
CA LYS A 510 5.05 16.75 33.29
C LYS A 510 4.57 18.11 33.78
N LEU A 511 4.15 18.98 32.84
CA LEU A 511 3.51 20.25 33.17
C LEU A 511 2.00 20.13 33.06
N SER A 512 1.30 20.52 34.12
CA SER A 512 -0.16 20.61 34.11
C SER A 512 -0.63 21.65 33.08
N ILE A 513 -1.84 21.49 32.57
CA ILE A 513 -2.41 22.46 31.61
C ILE A 513 -2.61 23.81 32.31
N GLU A 514 -2.98 23.78 33.59
CA GLU A 514 -3.15 24.95 34.44
C GLU A 514 -1.85 25.76 34.54
N ASP A 515 -0.70 25.10 34.74
CA ASP A 515 0.60 25.79 34.79
C ASP A 515 0.96 26.43 33.45
N LYS A 516 0.65 25.76 32.33
CA LYS A 516 0.85 26.33 30.99
C LYS A 516 -0.04 27.55 30.76
N GLU A 517 -1.30 27.50 31.20
CA GLU A 517 -2.25 28.61 31.11
C GLU A 517 -1.84 29.80 31.99
N GLU A 518 -1.29 29.56 33.19
CA GLU A 518 -0.75 30.62 34.04
C GLU A 518 0.42 31.34 33.37
N VAL A 519 1.36 30.60 32.76
CA VAL A 519 2.47 31.21 31.99
C VAL A 519 1.94 31.97 30.78
N PHE A 520 1.00 31.39 30.03
CA PHE A 520 0.38 32.04 28.88
C PHE A 520 -0.29 33.35 29.25
N THR A 521 -1.14 33.35 30.29
CA THR A 521 -1.87 34.55 30.74
C THR A 521 -0.93 35.63 31.22
N LEU A 522 0.17 35.27 31.89
CA LEU A 522 1.22 36.20 32.30
C LEU A 522 1.83 36.89 31.08
N ILE A 523 2.37 36.13 30.11
CA ILE A 523 3.04 36.67 28.93
C ILE A 523 2.04 37.47 28.07
N GLN A 524 0.82 36.95 27.92
CA GLN A 524 -0.23 37.61 27.14
C GLN A 524 -0.64 38.94 27.78
N SER A 525 -0.72 39.03 29.11
CA SER A 525 -1.02 40.29 29.80
C SER A 525 0.03 41.35 29.51
N LEU A 526 1.31 40.98 29.56
CA LEU A 526 2.43 41.85 29.19
C LEU A 526 2.31 42.28 27.72
N ALA A 527 2.05 41.34 26.81
CA ALA A 527 1.89 41.59 25.38
C ALA A 527 0.59 42.35 25.01
N THR A 528 -0.28 42.67 25.96
CA THR A 528 -1.47 43.52 25.73
C THR A 528 -1.31 44.94 26.23
N GLU A 529 -0.23 45.24 26.96
CA GLU A 529 0.07 46.59 27.40
C GLU A 529 0.38 47.48 26.18
N ALA A 530 -0.30 48.63 26.08
CA ALA A 530 -0.14 49.54 24.95
C ALA A 530 1.18 50.33 25.02
N ASN A 531 1.74 50.49 26.22
CA ASN A 531 2.96 51.25 26.46
C ASN A 531 4.10 50.29 26.81
N ALA A 532 5.13 50.27 25.97
CA ALA A 532 6.30 49.41 26.16
C ALA A 532 7.04 49.68 27.47
N LYS A 533 7.04 50.91 27.99
CA LYS A 533 7.67 51.22 29.29
C LYS A 533 6.91 50.58 30.45
N ASP A 534 5.58 50.66 30.42
CA ASP A 534 4.74 50.03 31.46
C ASP A 534 4.85 48.50 31.39
N MET A 535 4.96 47.95 30.18
CA MET A 535 5.23 46.53 29.94
C MET A 535 6.58 46.09 30.51
N LEU A 536 7.65 46.86 30.28
CA LEU A 536 8.99 46.59 30.81
C LEU A 536 9.04 46.68 32.33
N LEU A 537 8.32 47.64 32.94
CA LEU A 537 8.21 47.77 34.39
C LEU A 537 7.48 46.58 35.05
N LYS A 538 6.47 46.01 34.40
CA LYS A 538 5.68 44.87 34.93
C LYS A 538 6.37 43.52 34.76
N MET A 539 7.32 43.41 33.83
CA MET A 539 7.98 42.14 33.47
C MET A 539 8.72 41.45 34.63
N PRO A 540 9.52 42.15 35.48
CA PRO A 540 10.23 41.52 36.60
C PRO A 540 9.33 41.01 37.72
N ASP A 541 8.22 41.71 38.01
CA ASP A 541 7.33 41.39 39.13
C ASP A 541 6.51 40.12 38.87
N GLY A 542 6.03 39.95 37.64
CA GLY A 542 5.32 38.73 37.24
C GLY A 542 6.18 37.48 37.30
N VAL A 543 7.47 37.67 37.05
CA VAL A 543 8.51 36.64 36.95
C VAL A 543 8.90 36.07 38.32
N ALA A 544 9.05 36.92 39.34
CA ALA A 544 9.41 36.48 40.69
C ALA A 544 8.32 35.61 41.34
N GLY A 545 7.05 35.99 41.17
CA GLY A 545 5.91 35.29 41.79
C GLY A 545 5.68 33.87 41.26
N GLN A 546 5.97 33.61 39.98
CA GLN A 546 5.79 32.27 39.39
C GLN A 546 6.88 31.29 39.85
N THR A 547 8.12 31.76 39.91
CA THR A 547 9.27 30.94 40.33
C THR A 547 9.10 30.43 41.76
N GLU A 548 8.63 31.29 42.68
CA GLU A 548 8.37 30.90 44.07
C GLU A 548 7.24 29.86 44.19
N ARG A 549 6.17 30.00 43.41
CA ARG A 549 5.05 29.04 43.40
C ARG A 549 5.47 27.67 42.88
N GLN A 550 6.24 27.61 41.80
CA GLN A 550 6.73 26.36 41.25
C GLN A 550 7.65 25.63 42.24
N ARG A 551 8.59 26.38 42.84
CA ARG A 551 9.48 25.83 43.88
C ARG A 551 8.70 25.31 45.09
N GLY A 552 7.61 25.99 45.46
CA GLY A 552 6.70 25.53 46.51
C GLY A 552 6.01 24.21 46.18
N ARG A 553 5.58 24.00 44.92
CA ARG A 553 4.92 22.75 44.49
C ARG A 553 5.89 21.57 44.40
N GLU A 554 7.12 21.76 43.91
CA GLU A 554 8.13 20.70 43.87
C GLU A 554 8.58 20.24 45.27
N SER A 555 8.43 21.11 46.28
CA SER A 555 8.82 20.80 47.66
C SER A 555 7.74 20.08 48.49
N SER A 556 6.52 19.93 47.97
CA SER A 556 5.45 19.17 48.62
C SER A 556 5.50 17.69 48.19
N PRO A 557 5.85 16.76 49.10
CA PRO A 557 6.04 15.34 48.79
C PRO A 557 4.74 14.57 48.50
#